data_AF-A0A3R7CA88-F1
#
_entry.id   AF-A0A3R7CA88-F1
#
_cell.length_a   1.000
_cell.length_b   1.000
_cell.length_c   1.000
_cell.angle_alpha   90.00
_cell.angle_beta   90.00
_cell.angle_gamma   90.00
#
_symmetry.space_group_name_H-M   'P 1'
#
loop_
_entity.id
_entity.type
_entity.pdbx_description
1 polymer ?
#
loop_
_entity_poly.entity_id
_entity_poly.type
_entity_poly.pdbx_seq_one_letter_code
_entity_poly.pdbx_strand_id
1 'polypeptide(L)'
;MTVLRGKDTADRLRDILKRRLKGEELGEDELKELSLARRTADLVLSYGKRAIIALQVRGVGPETAFRILGKMHFDEKEFYLDLLKANIRFLKTRQYWDDQTLKAS
;
A
#
# COMPACT_ATOMS: atom_id res chain seq x y z
N MET A 1 -11.19 16.57 14.79
CA MET A 1 -10.11 17.21 14.01
C MET A 1 -9.19 16.11 13.47
N THR A 2 -9.38 15.62 12.24
CA THR A 2 -8.54 14.54 11.67
C THR A 2 -8.17 14.81 10.21
N VAL A 3 -7.90 16.07 9.86
CA VAL A 3 -7.57 16.45 8.47
C VAL A 3 -6.08 16.76 8.28
N LEU A 4 -5.27 16.74 9.36
CA LEU A 4 -3.85 17.08 9.30
C LEU A 4 -2.93 15.87 9.04
N ARG A 5 -3.36 14.65 9.38
CA ARG A 5 -2.51 13.45 9.35
C ARG A 5 -1.91 13.14 7.96
N GLY A 6 -2.63 13.46 6.89
CA GLY A 6 -2.15 13.20 5.52
C GLY A 6 -1.05 14.16 5.07
N LYS A 7 -1.11 15.43 5.48
CA LYS A 7 -0.12 16.45 5.09
C LYS A 7 1.19 16.22 5.82
N ASP A 8 1.12 15.94 7.12
CA ASP A 8 2.28 15.65 7.96
C ASP A 8 3.05 14.41 7.45
N THR A 9 2.34 13.42 6.93
CA THR A 9 2.95 12.21 6.34
C THR A 9 3.68 12.52 5.03
N ALA A 10 3.07 13.34 4.17
CA ALA A 10 3.69 13.74 2.90
C ALA A 10 4.92 14.63 3.12
N ASP A 11 4.87 15.55 4.09
CA ASP A 11 5.99 16.40 4.46
C ASP A 11 7.14 15.57 5.05
N ARG A 12 6.84 14.58 5.91
CA ARG A 12 7.85 13.64 6.43
C ARG A 12 8.52 12.83 5.33
N LEU A 13 7.76 12.26 4.39
CA LEU A 13 8.30 11.54 3.24
C LEU A 13 9.20 12.43 2.38
N ARG A 14 8.82 13.70 2.20
CA ARG A 14 9.62 14.68 1.47
C ARG A 14 10.95 14.95 2.16
N ASP A 15 10.96 15.02 3.48
CA ASP A 15 12.19 15.25 4.23
C ASP A 15 13.09 14.01 4.25
N ILE A 16 12.54 12.81 4.38
CA ILE A 16 13.28 11.54 4.20
C ILE A 16 13.92 11.48 2.80
N LEU A 17 13.17 11.85 1.76
CA LEU A 17 13.67 11.93 0.38
C LEU A 17 14.85 12.91 0.25
N LYS A 18 14.76 14.11 0.83
CA LYS A 18 15.85 15.10 0.81
C LYS A 18 17.10 14.58 1.53
N ARG A 19 16.94 13.96 2.70
CA ARG A 19 18.05 13.38 3.47
C ARG A 19 18.75 12.28 2.68
N ARG A 20 18.00 11.41 2.01
CA ARG A 20 18.56 10.42 1.08
C ARG A 20 19.34 11.05 -0.06
N LEU A 21 18.81 12.12 -0.68
CA LEU A 21 19.49 12.84 -1.76
C LEU A 21 20.81 13.50 -1.30
N LYS A 22 20.89 13.89 -0.02
CA LYS A 22 22.09 14.42 0.61
C LYS A 22 23.10 13.34 1.05
N GLY A 23 22.76 12.06 0.91
CA GLY A 23 23.61 10.93 1.30
C GLY A 23 23.62 10.64 2.80
N GLU A 24 22.62 11.13 3.54
CA GLU A 24 22.48 10.83 4.97
C GLU A 24 22.02 9.38 5.19
N GLU A 25 22.49 8.76 6.28
CA GLU A 25 22.01 7.44 6.70
C GLU A 25 20.54 7.53 7.12
N LEU A 26 19.73 6.64 6.55
CA LEU A 26 18.33 6.47 6.88
C LEU A 26 18.18 5.21 7.74
N GLY A 27 17.33 5.29 8.76
CA GLY A 27 16.95 4.10 9.53
C GLY A 27 16.25 3.07 8.66
N GLU A 28 16.26 1.79 9.08
CA GLU A 28 15.56 0.72 8.34
C GLU A 28 14.07 1.02 8.12
N ASP A 29 13.41 1.64 9.08
CA ASP A 29 11.99 1.99 8.98
C ASP A 29 11.74 3.13 7.98
N GLU A 30 12.63 4.13 7.94
CA GLU A 30 12.58 5.22 6.95
C GLU A 30 12.83 4.69 5.54
N LEU A 31 13.76 3.73 5.38
CA LEU A 31 14.02 3.05 4.12
C LEU A 31 12.81 2.23 3.64
N LYS A 32 12.15 1.51 4.56
CA LYS A 32 10.91 0.76 4.25
C LYS A 32 9.79 1.70 3.82
N GLU A 33 9.56 2.78 4.56
CA GLU A 33 8.55 3.79 4.25
C GLU A 33 8.80 4.41 2.87
N LEU A 34 10.05 4.77 2.59
CA LEU A 34 10.45 5.34 1.32
C LEU A 34 10.29 4.35 0.16
N SER A 35 10.67 3.09 0.36
CA SER A 35 10.52 2.02 -0.63
C SER A 35 9.03 1.79 -0.96
N LEU A 36 8.18 1.76 0.07
CA LEU A 36 6.73 1.63 -0.10
C LEU A 36 6.15 2.81 -0.89
N ALA A 37 6.51 4.03 -0.52
CA ALA A 37 6.05 5.24 -1.22
C ALA A 37 6.49 5.23 -2.69
N ARG A 38 7.75 4.86 -2.96
CA ARG A 38 8.27 4.73 -4.32
C ARG A 38 7.48 3.72 -5.15
N ARG A 39 7.29 2.50 -4.64
CA ARG A 39 6.51 1.45 -5.33
C ARG A 39 5.07 1.89 -5.60
N THR A 40 4.47 2.61 -4.66
CA THR A 40 3.12 3.17 -4.82
C THR A 40 3.08 4.19 -5.96
N ALA A 41 4.07 5.10 -6.00
CA ALA A 41 4.19 6.09 -7.07
C ALA A 41 4.41 5.42 -8.44
N ASP A 42 5.31 4.44 -8.53
CA ASP A 42 5.58 3.68 -9.75
C ASP A 42 4.32 2.97 -10.26
N LEU A 43 3.52 2.42 -9.33
CA LEU A 43 2.26 1.78 -9.67
C LEU A 43 1.24 2.78 -10.24
N VAL A 44 1.09 3.94 -9.60
CA VAL A 44 0.17 5.00 -10.07
C VAL A 44 0.63 5.56 -11.42
N LEU A 45 1.94 5.73 -11.62
CA LEU A 45 2.50 6.16 -12.89
C LEU A 45 2.23 5.16 -14.01
N SER A 46 2.29 3.86 -13.71
CA SER A 46 2.11 2.80 -14.71
C SER A 46 0.64 2.52 -15.06
N TYR A 47 -0.25 2.48 -14.05
CA TYR A 47 -1.63 2.03 -14.22
C TYR A 47 -2.69 3.12 -14.00
N GLY A 48 -2.27 4.32 -13.61
CA GLY A 48 -3.15 5.49 -13.44
C GLY A 48 -4.29 5.26 -12.44
N LYS A 49 -5.52 5.56 -12.87
CA LYS A 49 -6.73 5.43 -12.02
C LYS A 49 -6.92 4.03 -11.44
N ARG A 50 -6.56 2.97 -12.18
CA ARG A 50 -6.71 1.59 -11.70
C ARG A 50 -5.83 1.30 -10.49
N ALA A 51 -4.63 1.88 -10.43
CA ALA A 51 -3.77 1.80 -9.24
C ALA A 51 -4.41 2.44 -8.02
N ILE A 52 -4.99 3.64 -8.19
CA ILE A 52 -5.66 4.35 -7.09
C ILE A 52 -6.81 3.50 -6.56
N ILE A 53 -7.67 2.98 -7.44
CA ILE A 53 -8.79 2.10 -7.06
C ILE A 53 -8.28 0.87 -6.30
N ALA A 54 -7.25 0.20 -6.79
CA ALA A 54 -6.69 -0.98 -6.15
C ALA A 54 -6.17 -0.69 -4.74
N LEU A 55 -5.45 0.43 -4.55
CA LEU A 55 -4.87 0.83 -3.28
C LEU A 55 -5.91 1.28 -2.24
N GLN A 56 -7.13 1.65 -2.66
CA GLN A 56 -8.23 1.95 -1.72
C GLN A 56 -8.83 0.68 -1.09
N VAL A 57 -8.58 -0.50 -1.67
CA VAL A 57 -9.13 -1.76 -1.18
C VAL A 57 -8.37 -2.21 0.07
N ARG A 58 -9.10 -2.50 1.15
CA ARG A 58 -8.48 -2.96 2.41
C ARG A 58 -7.74 -4.27 2.19
N GLY A 59 -6.50 -4.33 2.67
CA GLY A 59 -5.63 -5.49 2.50
C GLY A 59 -4.88 -5.54 1.17
N VAL A 60 -5.08 -4.54 0.29
CA VAL A 60 -4.36 -4.41 -0.97
C VAL A 60 -3.30 -3.33 -0.84
N GLY A 61 -2.07 -3.75 -0.51
CA GLY A 61 -0.90 -2.88 -0.56
C GLY A 61 -0.27 -2.78 -1.96
N PRO A 62 0.78 -1.98 -2.15
CA PRO A 62 1.43 -1.77 -3.45
C PRO A 62 1.88 -3.06 -4.13
N GLU A 63 2.40 -4.04 -3.36
CA GLU A 63 2.80 -5.34 -3.90
C GLU A 63 1.60 -6.16 -4.41
N THR A 64 0.51 -6.19 -3.63
CA THR A 64 -0.71 -6.91 -4.02
C THR A 64 -1.38 -6.22 -5.19
N ALA A 65 -1.43 -4.90 -5.19
CA ALA A 65 -1.95 -4.10 -6.29
C ALA A 65 -1.13 -4.31 -7.56
N PHE A 66 0.21 -4.33 -7.48
CA PHE A 66 1.08 -4.65 -8.62
C PHE A 66 0.79 -6.04 -9.18
N ARG A 67 0.62 -7.04 -8.32
CA ARG A 67 0.28 -8.41 -8.75
C ARG A 67 -1.08 -8.49 -9.42
N ILE A 68 -2.07 -7.75 -8.93
CA ILE A 68 -3.40 -7.72 -9.54
C ILE A 68 -3.33 -6.98 -10.87
N LEU A 69 -2.77 -5.77 -10.90
CA LEU A 69 -2.72 -4.93 -12.09
C LEU A 69 -1.82 -5.48 -13.20
N GLY A 70 -0.77 -6.23 -12.86
CA GLY A 70 0.14 -6.86 -13.82
C GLY A 70 -0.41 -8.12 -14.49
N LYS A 71 -1.60 -8.61 -14.12
CA LYS A 71 -2.26 -9.68 -14.86
C LYS A 71 -2.86 -9.13 -16.15
N MET A 72 -2.89 -9.95 -17.21
CA MET A 72 -3.70 -9.66 -18.39
C MET A 72 -5.19 -9.73 -18.00
N HIS A 73 -5.77 -8.57 -17.73
CA HIS A 73 -7.22 -8.41 -17.61
C HIS A 73 -7.75 -8.04 -18.98
N PHE A 74 -8.48 -8.96 -19.61
CA PHE A 74 -9.12 -8.69 -20.91
C PHE A 74 -10.33 -7.75 -20.72
N ASP A 75 -10.99 -7.84 -19.56
CA ASP A 75 -12.13 -7.02 -19.18
C ASP A 75 -11.95 -6.29 -17.83
N GLU A 76 -12.59 -5.13 -17.69
CA GLU A 76 -12.57 -4.37 -16.43
C GLU A 76 -13.24 -5.12 -15.27
N LYS A 77 -14.20 -6.01 -15.59
CA LYS A 77 -14.90 -6.84 -14.59
C LYS A 77 -13.96 -7.82 -13.89
N GLU A 78 -13.01 -8.41 -14.62
CA GLU A 78 -12.04 -9.35 -14.05
C GLU A 78 -11.13 -8.65 -13.03
N PHE A 79 -10.73 -7.42 -13.33
CA PHE A 79 -9.96 -6.59 -12.43
C PHE A 79 -10.70 -6.33 -11.10
N TYR A 80 -11.97 -5.92 -11.14
CA TYR A 80 -12.75 -5.70 -9.92
C TYR A 80 -13.02 -6.99 -9.15
N LEU A 81 -13.24 -8.11 -9.84
CA LEU A 81 -13.40 -9.43 -9.21
C LEU A 81 -12.13 -9.85 -8.46
N ASP A 82 -10.96 -9.61 -9.03
CA ASP A 82 -9.69 -9.91 -8.38
C ASP A 82 -9.43 -9.03 -7.14
N LEU A 83 -9.80 -7.75 -7.20
CA LEU A 83 -9.78 -6.87 -6.03
C LEU A 83 -10.71 -7.37 -4.92
N LEU A 84 -11.92 -7.77 -5.26
CA LEU A 84 -12.89 -8.31 -4.31
C LEU A 84 -12.37 -9.60 -3.65
N LYS A 85 -11.81 -10.52 -4.44
CA LYS A 85 -11.18 -11.76 -3.92
C LYS A 85 -10.04 -11.44 -2.96
N ALA A 86 -9.20 -10.45 -3.28
CA ALA A 86 -8.11 -10.03 -2.40
C ALA A 86 -8.64 -9.46 -1.07
N ASN A 87 -9.69 -8.65 -1.12
CA ASN A 87 -10.35 -8.11 0.07
C ASN A 87 -10.95 -9.20 0.96
N ILE A 88 -11.69 -10.15 0.37
CA ILE A 88 -12.27 -11.29 1.08
C ILE A 88 -11.18 -12.13 1.73
N ARG A 89 -10.08 -12.40 1.02
CA ARG A 89 -8.94 -13.13 1.59
C ARG A 89 -8.37 -12.38 2.79
N PHE A 90 -8.12 -11.08 2.67
CA PHE A 90 -7.65 -10.27 3.79
C PHE A 90 -8.59 -10.35 5.01
N LEU A 91 -9.89 -10.18 4.79
CA LEU A 91 -10.90 -10.27 5.86
C LEU A 91 -10.94 -11.65 6.53
N LYS A 92 -10.88 -12.73 5.73
CA LYS A 92 -10.83 -14.10 6.25
C LYS A 92 -9.59 -14.36 7.09
N THR A 93 -8.41 -13.92 6.63
CA THR A 93 -7.16 -14.13 7.37
C THR A 93 -7.08 -13.26 8.63
N ARG A 94 -7.74 -12.10 8.65
CA ARG A 94 -7.80 -11.22 9.82
C ARG A 94 -8.51 -11.86 11.01
N GLN A 95 -9.51 -12.71 10.78
CA GLN A 95 -10.23 -13.41 11.86
C GLN A 95 -9.29 -14.33 12.68
N TYR A 96 -8.20 -14.82 12.09
CA TYR A 96 -7.20 -15.61 12.80
C TYR A 96 -6.17 -14.76 13.56
N TRP A 97 -6.14 -13.45 13.33
CA TRP A 97 -5.19 -12.54 13.98
C TRP A 97 -5.74 -12.00 15.31
N ASP A 98 -7.07 -11.82 15.43
CA ASP A 98 -7.70 -11.46 16.72
C ASP A 98 -7.49 -12.57 17.76
N ASP A 99 -7.48 -13.85 17.36
CA ASP A 99 -7.31 -15.00 18.26
C ASP A 99 -5.91 -15.07 18.91
N GLN A 100 -4.88 -14.51 18.27
CA GLN A 100 -3.53 -14.46 18.85
C GLN A 100 -3.33 -13.32 19.85
N THR A 101 -4.21 -12.33 19.88
CA THR A 101 -4.15 -11.23 20.87
C THR A 101 -4.80 -11.60 22.21
N LEU A 102 -5.62 -12.65 22.26
CA LEU A 102 -6.29 -13.14 23.47
C LEU A 102 -5.50 -14.21 24.24
N LYS A 103 -4.41 -14.75 23.68
CA LYS A 103 -3.51 -15.69 24.37
C LYS A 103 -2.26 -15.03 24.97
N ALA A 104 -2.13 -13.72 24.84
CA ALA A 104 -1.00 -12.93 25.36
C ALA A 104 -1.47 -11.84 26.34
N SER A 105 -2.56 -12.10 27.09
CA SER A 105 -3.01 -11.27 28.22
C SER A 105 -3.24 -12.11 29.46
#